data_AF-A0A2N6E260-F1
#
_entry.id   AF-A0A2N6E260-F1
#
_cell.length_a   1.000
_cell.length_b   1.000
_cell.length_c   1.000
_cell.angle_alpha   90.00
_cell.angle_beta   90.00
_cell.angle_gamma   90.00
#
_symmetry.space_group_name_H-M   'P 1'
#
loop_
_entity.id
_entity.type
_entity.pdbx_description
1 polymer ?
#
loop_
_entity_poly.entity_id
_entity_poly.type
_entity_poly.pdbx_seq_one_letter_code
_entity_poly.pdbx_strand_id
1 'polypeptide(L)' 'MQEQDMTLVEQLCNENPRFRKLYEEHSIFEKQLNALDQKSLLSPEEEIERKKVQKLKLVGKDEMESILRAHRQ' A
#
# COMPACT_ATOMS: atom_id res chain seq x y z
N MET A 1 -4.27 2.79 10.94
CA MET A 1 -3.88 4.20 10.81
C MET A 1 -4.65 4.96 11.88
N GLN A 2 -4.00 5.82 12.65
CA GLN A 2 -4.72 6.70 13.59
C GLN A 2 -5.45 7.78 12.78
N GLU A 3 -6.54 8.33 13.32
CA GLU A 3 -7.36 9.34 12.62
C GLU A 3 -6.55 10.56 12.16
N GLN A 4 -5.45 10.88 12.84
CA GLN A 4 -4.53 11.97 12.46
C GLN A 4 -3.70 11.68 11.20
N ASP A 5 -3.49 10.42 10.86
CA ASP A 5 -2.78 10.06 9.63
C ASP A 5 -3.69 10.19 8.40
N MET A 6 -5.01 10.12 8.58
CA MET A 6 -5.98 10.15 7.48
C MET A 6 -6.04 11.52 6.80
N THR A 7 -6.08 12.61 7.56
CA THR A 7 -6.01 13.99 7.03
C THR A 7 -4.69 14.26 6.32
N LEU A 8 -3.57 13.79 6.89
CA LEU A 8 -2.26 13.98 6.28
C LEU A 8 -2.11 13.15 4.99
N VAL A 9 -2.65 11.93 4.96
CA VAL A 9 -2.74 11.08 3.76
C VAL A 9 -3.54 11.78 2.66
N GLU A 10 -4.69 12.38 2.97
CA GLU A 10 -5.50 13.11 2.00
C GLU A 10 -4.78 14.34 1.44
N GLN A 11 -4.15 15.14 2.32
CA GLN A 11 -3.33 16.29 1.89
C GLN A 11 -2.16 15.85 1.01
N LEU A 12 -1.38 14.86 1.43
CA LEU A 12 -0.25 14.34 0.65
C LEU A 12 -0.69 13.72 -0.66
N CYS A 13 -1.87 13.10 -0.73
CA CYS A 13 -2.41 12.58 -1.98
C CYS A 13 -2.72 13.72 -2.98
N ASN A 14 -3.10 14.90 -2.48
CA ASN A 14 -3.37 16.07 -3.31
C ASN A 14 -2.10 16.88 -3.64
N GLU A 15 -1.22 17.08 -2.67
CA GLU A 15 -0.02 17.91 -2.79
C GLU A 15 1.18 17.15 -3.36
N ASN A 16 1.24 15.82 -3.16
CA ASN A 16 2.38 14.98 -3.54
C ASN A 16 1.95 13.86 -4.52
N PRO A 17 2.19 14.02 -5.83
CA PRO A 17 1.81 13.02 -6.82
C PRO A 17 2.55 11.68 -6.64
N ARG A 18 3.70 11.68 -5.97
CA ARG A 18 4.43 10.45 -5.63
C ARG A 18 3.72 9.68 -4.53
N PHE A 19 3.26 10.38 -3.47
CA PHE A 19 2.47 9.77 -2.40
C PHE A 19 1.15 9.21 -2.94
N ARG A 20 0.45 9.98 -3.80
CA ARG A 20 -0.75 9.50 -4.48
C ARG A 20 -0.53 8.20 -5.24
N LYS A 21 0.55 8.12 -6.04
CA LYS A 21 0.91 6.88 -6.74
C LYS A 21 1.12 5.72 -5.78
N LEU A 22 1.89 5.92 -4.70
CA LEU A 22 2.13 4.88 -3.69
C LEU A 22 0.83 4.40 -3.04
N TYR A 23 -0.10 5.32 -2.77
CA TYR A 23 -1.41 5.01 -2.19
C TYR A 23 -2.29 4.21 -3.17
N GLU A 24 -2.32 4.61 -4.45
CA GLU A 24 -3.01 3.86 -5.50
C GLU A 24 -2.41 2.46 -5.68
N GLU A 25 -1.08 2.34 -5.72
CA GLU A 25 -0.39 1.04 -5.78
C GLU A 25 -0.72 0.17 -4.56
N HIS A 26 -0.74 0.75 -3.36
CA HIS A 26 -1.12 0.04 -2.15
C HIS A 26 -2.56 -0.50 -2.22
N SER A 27 -3.52 0.30 -2.73
CA SER A 27 -4.91 -0.13 -2.93
C SER A 27 -5.01 -1.26 -3.97
N ILE A 28 -4.24 -1.16 -5.05
CA ILE A 28 -4.15 -2.20 -6.09
C ILE A 28 -3.59 -3.50 -5.51
N PHE A 29 -2.51 -3.43 -4.73
CA PHE A 29 -1.93 -4.60 -4.05
C PHE A 29 -2.89 -5.22 -3.04
N GLU A 30 -3.64 -4.39 -2.30
CA GLU A 30 -4.64 -4.88 -1.37
C GLU A 30 -5.78 -5.63 -2.08
N LYS A 31 -6.27 -5.11 -3.21
CA LYS A 31 -7.27 -5.81 -4.03
C LYS A 31 -6.74 -7.13 -4.58
N GLN A 32 -5.49 -7.16 -5.07
CA GLN A 32 -4.85 -8.40 -5.53
C GLN A 32 -4.72 -9.43 -4.41
N LEU A 33 -4.25 -9.01 -3.23
CA LEU A 33 -4.16 -9.90 -2.07
C LEU A 33 -5.53 -10.40 -1.63
N ASN A 34 -6.55 -9.54 -1.64
CA ASN A 34 -7.91 -9.93 -1.29
C ASN A 34 -8.46 -10.96 -2.30
N ALA A 35 -8.27 -10.74 -3.60
CA ALA A 35 -8.68 -11.69 -4.63
C ALA A 35 -7.99 -13.06 -4.48
N LEU A 36 -6.71 -13.06 -4.09
CA LEU A 36 -5.96 -14.27 -3.77
C LEU A 36 -6.46 -14.93 -2.48
N ASP A 37 -6.78 -14.13 -1.45
CA ASP A 37 -7.29 -14.61 -0.17
C ASP A 37 -8.69 -15.23 -0.27
N GLN A 38 -9.52 -14.71 -1.18
CA GLN A 38 -10.84 -15.27 -1.50
C GLN A 38 -10.76 -16.64 -2.20
N LYS A 39 -9.62 -17.01 -2.77
CA LYS A 39 -9.41 -18.35 -3.32
C LYS A 39 -9.07 -19.31 -2.19
N SER A 40 -9.88 -20.36 -1.99
CA SER A 40 -9.61 -21.38 -0.97
C SER A 40 -8.30 -22.14 -1.18
N LEU A 41 -7.79 -22.20 -2.41
CA LEU A 41 -6.53 -22.82 -2.77
C LEU A 41 -5.82 -21.95 -3.80
N LEU A 42 -4.59 -21.55 -3.47
CA LEU A 42 -3.71 -20.81 -4.37
C LEU A 42 -2.79 -21.79 -5.09
N SER A 43 -2.60 -21.61 -6.40
CA SER A 43 -1.55 -22.32 -7.12
C SER A 43 -0.16 -21.87 -6.64
N PRO A 44 0.90 -22.68 -6.81
CA PRO A 44 2.26 -22.29 -6.43
C PRO A 44 2.71 -20.97 -7.07
N GLU A 45 2.28 -20.69 -8.31
CA GLU A 45 2.52 -19.41 -8.99
C GLU A 45 1.83 -18.24 -8.26
N GLU A 46 0.59 -18.46 -7.81
CA GLU A 46 -0.19 -17.46 -7.08
C GLU A 46 0.34 -17.23 -5.67
N GLU A 47 0.89 -18.24 -5.00
CA GLU A 47 1.58 -18.05 -3.72
C GLU A 47 2.84 -17.18 -3.86
N ILE A 48 3.60 -17.37 -4.94
CA ILE A 48 4.75 -16.53 -5.26
C ILE A 48 4.29 -15.10 -5.55
N GLU A 49 3.25 -14.94 -6.35
CA GLU A 49 2.67 -13.63 -6.65
C GLU A 49 2.16 -12.95 -5.37
N ARG A 50 1.43 -13.67 -4.51
CA ARG A 50 0.96 -13.18 -3.21
C ARG A 50 2.11 -12.67 -2.36
N LYS A 51 3.21 -13.43 -2.24
CA LYS A 51 4.41 -13.01 -1.49
C LYS A 51 5.07 -11.78 -2.11
N LYS A 52 5.13 -11.71 -3.44
CA LYS A 52 5.68 -10.56 -4.17
C LYS A 52 4.83 -9.31 -3.92
N VAL A 53 3.51 -9.41 -4.03
CA VAL A 53 2.56 -8.33 -3.77
C VAL A 53 2.62 -7.88 -2.31
N GLN A 54 2.72 -8.81 -1.35
CA GLN A 54 2.93 -8.46 0.07
C GLN A 54 4.22 -7.65 0.28
N LYS A 55 5.31 -8.05 -0.38
CA LYS A 55 6.58 -7.33 -0.29
C LYS A 55 6.49 -5.94 -0.92
N LEU A 56 5.87 -5.81 -2.10
CA LEU A 56 5.63 -4.53 -2.74
C LEU A 56 4.75 -3.61 -1.88
N LYS A 57 3.68 -4.15 -1.29
CA LYS A 57 2.81 -3.43 -0.35
C LYS A 57 3.60 -2.94 0.87
N LEU A 58 4.51 -3.75 1.40
CA LEU A 58 5.37 -3.36 2.53
C LEU A 58 6.32 -2.22 2.15
N VAL A 59 6.96 -2.30 0.99
CA VAL A 59 7.86 -1.23 0.49
C VAL A 59 7.09 0.06 0.24
N GLY A 60 5.91 -0.03 -0.40
CA GLY A 60 5.06 1.13 -0.62
C GLY A 60 4.60 1.78 0.68
N LYS A 61 4.29 0.96 1.69
CA LYS A 61 3.99 1.45 3.04
C LYS A 61 5.19 2.14 3.69
N ASP A 62 6.39 1.58 3.56
CA ASP A 62 7.61 2.17 4.11
C ASP A 62 7.92 3.53 3.48
N GLU A 63 7.79 3.64 2.15
CA GLU A 63 7.90 4.92 1.43
C GLU A 63 6.83 5.92 1.90
N MET A 64 5.58 5.49 2.05
CA MET A 64 4.49 6.34 2.56
C MET A 64 4.79 6.83 4.00
N GLU A 65 5.24 5.95 4.90
CA GLU A 65 5.63 6.34 6.26
C GLU A 65 6.83 7.29 6.27
N SER A 66 7.79 7.11 5.36
CA SER A 66 8.94 8.02 5.23
C SER A 66 8.50 9.43 4.82
N ILE A 67 7.57 9.54 3.86
CA ILE A 67 6.98 10.83 3.45
C ILE A 67 6.17 11.45 4.59
N LEU A 68 5.35 10.65 5.29
CA LEU A 68 4.58 11.12 6.44
C LEU A 68 5.49 11.64 7.55
N ARG A 69 6.61 10.94 7.85
CA ARG A 69 7.62 11.39 8.81
C ARG A 69 8.28 12.69 8.39
N ALA A 70 8.62 12.83 7.11
CA ALA A 70 9.23 14.05 6.59
C ALA A 70 8.31 15.27 6.70
N HIS A 71 7.00 15.09 6.59
CA HIS A 71 6.00 16.16 6.76
C HIS A 71 5.59 16.42 8.21
N ARG A 72 5.90 15.51 9.14
CA ARG A 72 5.62 15.67 10.57
C ARG A 72 6.77 16.38 11.32
N GLN A 73 7.92 16.57 10.69
CA GLN A 73 9.06 17.38 11.20
C GLN A 73 8.89 18.86 10.87
#